data_AF-A0A9D9LD37-F1
#
_entry.id   AF-A0A9D9LD37-F1
#
_cell.length_a   1.000
_cell.length_b   1.000
_cell.length_c   1.000
_cell.angle_alpha   90.00
_cell.angle_beta   90.00
_cell.angle_gamma   90.00
#
_symmetry.space_group_name_H-M   'P 1'
#
loop_
_entity.id
_entity.type
_entity.pdbx_description
1 polymer ?
#
loop_
_entity_poly.entity_id
_entity_poly.type
_entity_poly.pdbx_seq_one_letter_code
_entity_poly.pdbx_strand_id
1 'polypeptide(L)' 'MRIYVCALLIPLLLGATLATAGEGKVYGKKVTVKEVTPIADILANPKKYEGKQVLVEGKVGDVCKKMGCWMMLTG' A
#
# COMPACT_ATOMS: atom_id res chain seq x y z
N MET A 1 11.79 31.73 38.52
CA MET A 1 11.46 30.30 38.71
C MET A 1 10.53 29.75 37.63
N ARG A 2 9.32 30.31 37.43
CA ARG A 2 8.34 29.85 36.41
C ARG A 2 8.86 29.85 34.95
N ILE A 3 9.71 30.79 34.59
CA ILE A 3 10.20 30.97 33.21
C ILE A 3 11.30 29.96 32.81
N TYR A 4 12.10 29.50 33.78
CA TYR A 4 13.16 28.49 33.58
C TYR A 4 12.60 27.07 33.48
N VAL A 5 11.46 26.81 34.13
CA VAL A 5 10.72 25.55 34.04
C VAL A 5 10.18 25.35 32.62
N CYS A 6 9.65 26.41 31.99
CA CYS A 6 9.23 26.36 30.58
C CYS A 6 10.41 26.23 29.62
N ALA A 7 11.53 26.92 29.87
CA ALA A 7 12.70 26.89 28.99
C ALA A 7 13.42 25.52 28.94
N LEU A 8 13.33 24.73 30.02
CA LEU A 8 13.90 23.38 30.08
C LEU A 8 12.91 22.26 29.70
N LEU A 9 11.59 22.49 29.78
CA LEU A 9 10.57 21.52 29.39
C LEU A 9 10.34 21.45 27.87
N ILE A 10 10.57 22.55 27.15
CA ILE A 10 10.32 22.63 25.70
C ILE A 10 11.26 21.74 24.87
N PRO A 11 12.58 21.63 25.13
CA PRO A 11 13.46 20.77 24.33
C PRO A 11 13.21 19.27 24.59
N LEU A 12 12.74 18.91 25.79
CA LEU A 12 12.50 17.52 26.19
C LEU A 12 11.28 16.89 25.50
N LEU A 13 10.27 17.70 25.14
CA LEU A 13 9.10 17.23 24.39
C LEU A 13 9.34 17.08 22.88
N LEU A 14 10.37 17.70 22.31
CA LEU A 14 10.62 17.68 20.85
C LEU A 14 11.38 16.43 20.37
N GLY A 15 12.04 15.67 21.25
CA GLY A 15 12.91 14.55 20.86
C GLY A 15 12.22 13.21 20.58
N ALA A 16 10.92 13.07 20.83
CA ALA A 16 10.23 11.76 20.85
C ALA A 16 9.54 11.35 19.53
N THR A 17 9.67 12.11 18.45
CA THR A 17 8.94 11.86 17.18
C THR A 17 9.80 11.21 16.08
N LEU A 18 10.75 10.36 16.44
CA LEU A 18 11.26 9.35 15.49
C LEU A 18 10.23 8.21 15.42
N ALA A 19 9.10 8.52 14.80
CA ALA A 19 8.04 7.57 14.52
C ALA A 19 8.60 6.44 13.65
N THR A 20 8.59 5.23 14.19
CA THR A 20 8.84 4.02 13.44
C THR A 20 7.76 3.90 12.37
N ALA A 21 8.12 4.14 11.11
CA ALA A 21 7.27 3.79 9.97
C ALA A 21 7.19 2.26 9.92
N GLY A 22 6.21 1.68 10.61
CA GLY A 22 6.04 0.24 10.68
C GLY A 22 5.89 -0.36 9.28
N GLU A 23 6.76 -1.31 8.95
CA GLU A 23 6.66 -2.09 7.72
C GLU A 23 5.27 -2.76 7.66
N GLY A 24 4.61 -2.66 6.50
CA GLY A 24 3.27 -3.20 6.31
C GLY A 24 3.23 -4.71 6.60
N LYS A 25 2.17 -5.16 7.28
CA LYS A 25 1.98 -6.60 7.53
C LYS A 25 1.68 -7.32 6.22
N VAL A 26 2.42 -8.39 5.94
CA VAL A 26 2.15 -9.27 4.80
C VAL A 26 1.12 -10.31 5.22
N TYR A 27 0.04 -10.42 4.46
CA TYR A 27 -1.02 -11.40 4.68
C TYR A 27 -1.02 -12.45 3.58
N GLY A 28 -1.43 -13.67 3.93
CA GLY A 28 -1.55 -14.77 2.97
C GLY A 28 -0.21 -15.35 2.50
N LYS A 29 -0.25 -16.10 1.39
CA LYS A 29 0.94 -16.66 0.76
C LYS A 29 1.59 -15.60 -0.14
N LYS A 30 2.92 -15.66 -0.27
CA LYS A 30 3.66 -14.81 -1.21
C LYS A 30 3.18 -15.07 -2.64
N VAL A 31 3.16 -14.02 -3.45
CA VAL A 31 2.93 -14.14 -4.90
C VAL A 31 4.11 -14.89 -5.52
N THR A 32 3.83 -15.93 -6.31
CA THR A 32 4.85 -16.79 -6.94
C THR A 32 5.19 -16.35 -8.36
N VAL A 33 4.25 -15.73 -9.06
CA VAL A 33 4.47 -15.14 -10.39
C VAL A 33 5.31 -13.87 -10.22
N LYS A 34 6.43 -13.80 -10.95
CA LYS A 34 7.41 -12.71 -10.84
C LYS A 34 7.30 -11.67 -11.94
N GLU A 35 6.74 -12.06 -13.08
CA GLU A 35 6.66 -11.22 -14.26
C GLU A 35 5.35 -10.44 -14.27
N VAL A 36 5.45 -9.12 -14.32
CA VAL A 36 4.29 -8.22 -14.38
C VAL A 36 3.70 -8.28 -15.78
N THR A 37 2.42 -8.62 -15.86
CA THR A 37 1.62 -8.56 -17.08
C THR A 37 0.91 -7.20 -17.14
N PRO A 38 1.11 -6.40 -18.20
CA PRO A 38 0.39 -5.14 -18.35
C PRO A 38 -1.12 -5.36 -18.40
N ILE A 39 -1.89 -4.55 -17.67
CA ILE A 39 -3.36 -4.63 -17.68
C ILE A 39 -3.89 -4.40 -19.09
N ALA A 40 -3.29 -3.48 -19.85
CA ALA A 40 -3.62 -3.20 -21.24
C ALA A 40 -3.55 -4.45 -22.14
N ASP A 41 -2.53 -5.30 -21.97
CA ASP A 41 -2.37 -6.52 -22.77
C ASP A 41 -3.45 -7.56 -22.48
N ILE A 42 -3.86 -7.65 -21.21
CA ILE A 42 -4.95 -8.54 -20.77
C ILE A 42 -6.28 -8.06 -21.37
N LEU A 43 -6.55 -6.76 -21.31
CA LEU A 43 -7.77 -6.17 -21.87
C LEU A 43 -7.82 -6.27 -23.39
N ALA A 44 -6.68 -6.14 -24.06
CA ALA A 44 -6.59 -6.32 -25.50
C ALA A 44 -6.80 -7.78 -25.94
N ASN A 45 -6.37 -8.76 -25.13
CA ASN A 45 -6.37 -10.18 -25.49
C ASN A 45 -6.85 -11.09 -24.34
N PRO A 46 -8.08 -10.95 -23.82
CA PRO A 46 -8.51 -11.63 -22.59
C PRO A 46 -8.42 -13.16 -22.67
N LYS A 47 -8.79 -13.74 -23.81
CA LYS A 47 -8.72 -15.19 -24.06
C LYS A 47 -7.33 -15.78 -23.89
N LYS A 48 -6.26 -15.00 -24.11
CA LYS A 48 -4.86 -15.47 -23.93
C LYS A 48 -4.52 -15.74 -22.47
N TYR A 49 -5.24 -15.11 -21.55
CA TYR A 49 -4.97 -15.11 -20.11
C TYR A 49 -6.03 -15.85 -19.29
N GLU A 50 -7.12 -16.31 -19.91
CA GLU A 50 -8.12 -17.15 -19.26
C GLU A 50 -7.47 -18.40 -18.62
N GLY A 51 -7.84 -18.67 -17.36
CA GLY A 51 -7.31 -19.79 -16.58
C GLY A 51 -5.84 -19.65 -16.15
N LYS A 52 -5.14 -18.55 -16.47
CA LYS A 52 -3.75 -18.32 -16.07
C LYS A 52 -3.67 -17.43 -14.83
N GLN A 53 -2.68 -17.68 -13.99
CA GLN A 53 -2.29 -16.74 -12.95
C GLN A 53 -1.37 -15.67 -13.55
N VAL A 54 -1.73 -14.41 -13.35
CA VAL A 54 -0.94 -13.25 -13.79
C VAL A 54 -0.65 -12.37 -12.58
N LEU A 55 0.50 -11.69 -12.62
CA LEU A 55 0.80 -10.59 -11.72
C LEU A 55 0.48 -9.29 -12.45
N VAL A 56 -0.30 -8.42 -11.82
CA VAL A 56 -0.59 -7.06 -12.32
C VAL A 56 -0.18 -6.05 -11.27
N GLU A 57 0.30 -4.90 -11.70
CA GLU A 57 0.64 -3.77 -10.84
C GLU A 57 -0.17 -2.55 -11.26
N GLY A 58 -0.60 -1.76 -10.30
CA GLY A 58 -1.40 -0.57 -10.56
C GLY A 58 -1.75 0.15 -9.26
N LYS A 59 -2.16 1.40 -9.38
CA LYS A 59 -2.68 2.18 -8.25
C LYS A 59 -4.13 1.83 -8.03
N VAL A 60 -4.50 1.57 -6.77
CA VAL A 60 -5.91 1.41 -6.38
C VAL A 60 -6.59 2.77 -6.50
N GLY A 61 -7.47 2.92 -7.48
CA GLY A 61 -8.21 4.16 -7.72
C GLY A 61 -9.48 4.26 -6.87
N ASP A 62 -10.20 3.15 -6.72
CA ASP A 62 -11.40 3.07 -5.89
C ASP A 62 -11.65 1.62 -5.42
N VAL A 63 -12.48 1.45 -4.38
CA VAL A 63 -12.85 0.15 -3.81
C VAL A 63 -14.35 0.07 -3.62
N CYS A 64 -15.01 -0.85 -4.31
CA CYS A 64 -16.44 -1.05 -4.17
C CYS A 64 -16.75 -2.01 -3.02
N LYS A 65 -16.77 -1.49 -1.79
CA LYS A 65 -16.98 -2.27 -0.56
C LYS A 65 -18.29 -3.09 -0.54
N LYS A 66 -19.31 -2.65 -1.28
CA LYS A 66 -20.63 -3.31 -1.33
C LYS A 66 -20.64 -4.55 -2.23
N MET A 67 -19.69 -4.68 -3.15
CA MET A 67 -19.58 -5.81 -4.10
C MET A 67 -18.52 -6.83 -3.68
N GLY A 68 -17.99 -6.72 -2.46
CA GLY A 68 -16.87 -7.52 -1.96
C GLY A 68 -15.54 -6.75 -2.01
N CYS A 69 -14.41 -7.45 -1.98
CA CYS A 69 -13.06 -6.85 -2.05
C CYS A 69 -12.68 -6.39 -3.47
N TRP A 70 -13.63 -5.87 -4.24
CA TRP A 70 -13.41 -5.37 -5.59
C TRP A 70 -12.68 -4.04 -5.55
N MET A 71 -11.61 -3.96 -6.33
CA MET A 71 -10.76 -2.78 -6.45
C MET A 71 -10.66 -2.38 -7.91
N MET A 72 -10.78 -1.08 -8.17
CA MET A 72 -10.45 -0.49 -9.47
C MET A 72 -8.96 -0.21 -9.49
N LEU A 73 -8.26 -0.77 -10.47
CA LEU A 73 -6.84 -0.55 -10.68
C LEU A 73 -6.66 0.45 -11.83
N THR A 74 -5.70 1.35 -11.65
CA THR A 74 -5.27 2.31 -12.67
C THR A 74 -3.79 2.03 -12.97
N GLY A 75 -3.47 1.80 -14.24
CA GLY A 75 -2.15 1.37 -14.71
C GLY A 75 -2.18 0.99 -16.17
#